data_AF-J5R7W5-F1
#
_entry.id   AF-J5R7W5-F1
#
_cell.length_a   1.000
_cell.length_b   1.000
_cell.length_c   1.000
_cell.angle_alpha   90.00
_cell.angle_beta   90.00
_cell.angle_gamma   90.00
#
_symmetry.space_group_name_H-M   'P 1'
#
loop_
_entity.id
_entity.type
_entity.pdbx_description
1 polymer ?
#
loop_
_entity_poly.entity_id
_entity_poly.type
_entity_poly.pdbx_seq_one_letter_code
_entity_poly.pdbx_strand_id
1 'polypeptide(L)'
;MILDPPLPEGFSSLTEYVNSFLPAQIRMWGFVRAMKSFQARTACDSRVYEYLLPSYCLLPPAKTDPLAEQLDKVSPGWREVVKVPAEFVDAAPAIPEPKEGDPADPKSRGEFERRRGWRIDPDTLQRFRNMIAEYQGTHNFHNYTVGKPFKDATVKRYMKTLDVRDPAVYGDIEWISVRIHGQSFMLHQIRKMMSLAILATRTGTPPKIIPATFENKRVHIPKAPPLGLLLEQPQFKTYNDKAQKLPNHGAEPRELVDFSKYEDVMHKFKVEWIYERLRELELEQNTGSKDFTYLNTEGVIPETALQTLTSKKYILPGDKPAPADGDVDADMEAAEKALDSDDEDAALEGLSKEELEG
;
A
#
# COMPACT_ATOMS: atom_id res chain seq x y z
N MET A 1 -7.65 -32.20 -18.77
CA MET A 1 -6.92 -32.03 -17.50
C MET A 1 -7.27 -33.24 -16.66
N ILE A 2 -6.27 -34.03 -16.27
CA ILE A 2 -6.45 -35.19 -15.39
C ILE A 2 -6.57 -34.60 -13.98
N LEU A 3 -7.69 -34.85 -13.28
CA LEU A 3 -7.91 -34.33 -11.92
C LEU A 3 -7.11 -35.14 -10.88
N ASP A 4 -6.89 -36.42 -11.19
CA ASP A 4 -6.10 -37.34 -10.38
C ASP A 4 -4.89 -37.82 -11.20
N PRO A 5 -3.86 -36.96 -11.40
CA PRO A 5 -2.66 -37.39 -12.08
C PRO A 5 -1.97 -38.50 -11.27
N PRO A 6 -1.30 -39.47 -11.92
CA PRO A 6 -0.50 -40.45 -11.19
C PRO A 6 0.56 -39.73 -10.35
N LEU A 7 0.55 -39.97 -9.04
CA LEU A 7 1.47 -39.36 -8.08
C LEU A 7 2.65 -40.32 -7.80
N PRO A 8 3.86 -39.81 -7.55
CA PRO A 8 4.97 -40.63 -7.09
C PRO A 8 4.67 -41.27 -5.71
N GLU A 9 5.33 -42.39 -5.43
CA GLU A 9 5.20 -43.08 -4.16
C GLU A 9 5.59 -42.15 -3.00
N GLY A 10 4.77 -42.13 -1.93
CA GLY A 10 4.96 -41.27 -0.77
C GLY A 10 4.17 -39.96 -0.77
N PHE A 11 3.48 -39.60 -1.86
CA PHE A 11 2.63 -38.40 -1.90
C PHE A 11 1.14 -38.75 -1.94
N SER A 12 0.37 -38.14 -1.03
CA SER A 12 -1.07 -38.39 -0.91
C SER A 12 -1.93 -37.48 -1.80
N SER A 13 -1.39 -36.34 -2.23
CA SER A 13 -2.09 -35.37 -3.07
C SER A 13 -1.16 -34.62 -4.03
N LEU A 14 -1.72 -34.09 -5.12
CA LEU A 14 -0.99 -33.19 -6.02
C LEU A 14 -0.48 -31.95 -5.30
N THR A 15 -1.25 -31.45 -4.34
CA THR A 15 -0.87 -30.29 -3.51
C THR A 15 0.38 -30.56 -2.68
N GLU A 16 0.44 -31.71 -2.02
CA GLU A 16 1.62 -32.14 -1.26
C GLU A 16 2.83 -32.30 -2.18
N TYR A 17 2.65 -32.94 -3.33
CA TYR A 17 3.71 -33.13 -4.31
C TYR A 17 4.26 -31.81 -4.84
N VAL A 18 3.40 -30.88 -5.27
CA VAL A 18 3.84 -29.55 -5.74
C VAL A 18 4.55 -28.78 -4.64
N ASN A 19 4.01 -28.78 -3.41
CA ASN A 19 4.62 -28.08 -2.29
C ASN A 19 5.99 -28.62 -1.89
N SER A 20 6.33 -29.87 -2.23
CA SER A 20 7.68 -30.42 -2.00
C SER A 20 8.79 -29.74 -2.80
N PHE A 21 8.44 -29.10 -3.93
CA PHE A 21 9.37 -28.33 -4.75
C PHE A 21 9.43 -26.84 -4.37
N LEU A 22 8.49 -26.38 -3.54
CA LEU A 22 8.33 -24.98 -3.21
C LEU A 22 8.98 -24.63 -1.86
N PRO A 23 9.67 -23.47 -1.76
CA PRO A 23 10.20 -23.01 -0.48
C PRO A 23 9.05 -22.75 0.50
N ALA A 24 9.35 -22.69 1.80
CA ALA A 24 8.33 -22.63 2.84
C ALA A 24 7.36 -21.43 2.71
N GLN A 25 7.82 -20.34 2.10
CA GLN A 25 7.09 -19.10 1.87
C GLN A 25 6.21 -19.12 0.62
N ILE A 26 6.19 -20.21 -0.14
CA ILE A 26 5.34 -20.37 -1.32
C ILE A 26 4.58 -21.69 -1.17
N ARG A 27 3.25 -21.60 -1.20
CA ARG A 27 2.37 -22.74 -1.02
C ARG A 27 1.25 -22.75 -2.05
N MET A 28 1.03 -23.91 -2.65
CA MET A 28 -0.19 -24.24 -3.36
C MET A 28 -1.20 -24.74 -2.33
N TRP A 29 -2.37 -24.09 -2.26
CA TRP A 29 -3.46 -24.52 -1.37
C TRP A 29 -4.36 -25.57 -2.02
N GLY A 30 -4.49 -25.49 -3.35
CA GLY A 30 -5.16 -26.50 -4.15
C GLY A 30 -5.36 -26.03 -5.58
N PHE A 31 -6.25 -26.70 -6.30
CA PHE A 31 -6.57 -26.40 -7.69
C PHE A 31 -8.06 -26.57 -7.94
N VAL A 32 -8.51 -26.11 -9.10
CA VAL A 32 -9.90 -26.21 -9.55
C VAL A 32 -9.93 -26.35 -11.06
N ARG A 33 -10.82 -27.18 -11.58
CA ARG A 33 -11.01 -27.30 -13.04
C ARG A 33 -11.79 -26.11 -13.57
N ALA A 34 -11.12 -25.24 -14.31
CA ALA A 34 -11.76 -24.10 -14.95
C ALA A 34 -12.31 -24.39 -16.37
N MET A 35 -13.16 -23.49 -16.88
CA MET A 35 -13.59 -23.50 -18.28
C MET A 35 -12.42 -23.23 -19.23
N LYS A 36 -12.45 -23.76 -20.46
CA LYS A 36 -11.39 -23.54 -21.46
C LYS A 36 -11.11 -22.06 -21.76
N SER A 37 -12.14 -21.21 -21.69
CA SER A 37 -12.03 -19.76 -21.91
C SER A 37 -11.60 -18.96 -20.68
N PHE A 38 -11.40 -19.62 -19.52
CA PHE A 38 -11.02 -18.93 -18.30
C PHE A 38 -9.60 -18.36 -18.42
N GLN A 39 -9.48 -17.06 -18.16
CA GLN A 39 -8.22 -16.37 -17.98
C GLN A 39 -8.27 -15.63 -16.65
N ALA A 40 -7.44 -16.01 -15.68
CA ALA A 40 -7.53 -15.51 -14.30
C ALA A 40 -7.46 -13.97 -14.22
N ARG A 41 -6.69 -13.33 -15.10
CA ARG A 41 -6.57 -11.88 -15.15
C ARG A 41 -7.88 -11.19 -15.57
N THR A 42 -8.42 -11.56 -16.73
CA THR A 42 -9.58 -10.89 -17.32
C THR A 42 -10.91 -11.37 -16.75
N ALA A 43 -10.93 -12.53 -16.11
CA ALA A 43 -12.09 -13.05 -15.39
C ALA A 43 -12.22 -12.48 -13.97
N CYS A 44 -11.20 -11.81 -13.45
CA CYS A 44 -11.21 -11.23 -12.11
C CYS A 44 -12.04 -9.94 -12.07
N ASP A 45 -13.06 -9.90 -11.22
CA ASP A 45 -13.99 -8.77 -11.09
C ASP A 45 -13.50 -7.68 -10.11
N SER A 46 -12.74 -8.10 -9.10
CA SER A 46 -12.22 -7.24 -8.04
C SER A 46 -11.17 -7.96 -7.21
N ARG A 47 -10.41 -7.22 -6.39
CA ARG A 47 -9.41 -7.79 -5.49
C ARG A 47 -9.65 -7.27 -4.08
N VAL A 48 -9.41 -8.15 -3.12
CA VAL A 48 -9.37 -7.80 -1.71
C VAL A 48 -7.91 -7.82 -1.28
N TYR A 49 -7.43 -6.66 -0.88
CA TYR A 49 -6.13 -6.52 -0.23
C TYR A 49 -6.33 -6.32 1.27
N GLU A 50 -5.32 -6.69 2.04
CA GLU A 50 -5.17 -6.34 3.44
C GLU A 50 -3.87 -5.55 3.58
N TYR A 51 -3.91 -4.43 4.29
CA TYR A 51 -2.72 -3.70 4.70
C TYR A 51 -2.59 -3.79 6.20
N LEU A 52 -1.50 -4.41 6.66
CA LEU A 52 -1.15 -4.54 8.07
C LEU A 52 -0.14 -3.46 8.43
N LEU A 53 -0.43 -2.71 9.49
CA LEU A 53 0.50 -1.75 10.08
C LEU A 53 0.55 -1.90 11.60
N PRO A 54 1.73 -1.75 12.23
CA PRO A 54 1.79 -1.53 13.66
C PRO A 54 1.03 -0.26 14.05
N SER A 55 0.29 -0.30 15.15
CA SER A 55 -0.50 0.84 15.57
C SER A 55 0.38 2.07 15.86
N TYR A 56 1.60 1.86 16.37
CA TYR A 56 2.57 2.92 16.64
C TYR A 56 3.02 3.70 15.39
N CYS A 57 2.72 3.22 14.18
CA CYS A 57 2.88 4.03 12.97
C CYS A 57 1.97 5.25 12.94
N LEU A 58 0.91 5.29 13.74
CA LEU A 58 -0.02 6.42 13.88
C LEU A 58 0.40 7.41 14.98
N LEU A 59 1.55 7.17 15.65
CA LEU A 59 2.11 8.14 16.58
C LEU A 59 2.45 9.46 15.87
N PRO A 60 2.12 10.61 16.49
CA PRO A 60 2.51 11.90 15.95
C PRO A 60 4.05 12.03 15.89
N PRO A 61 4.58 12.92 15.03
CA PRO A 61 6.01 13.18 14.98
C PRO A 61 6.50 13.76 16.31
N ALA A 62 7.68 13.32 16.76
CA ALA A 62 8.31 13.82 17.99
C ALA A 62 8.78 15.27 17.83
N LYS A 63 9.02 16.00 18.92
CA LYS A 63 9.47 17.40 18.85
C LYS A 63 10.72 17.62 18.00
N THR A 64 11.62 16.65 17.95
CA THR A 64 12.87 16.71 17.18
C THR A 64 12.72 16.22 15.74
N ASP A 65 11.52 15.78 15.34
CA ASP A 65 11.24 15.31 13.98
C ASP A 65 11.07 16.52 13.05
N PRO A 66 11.74 16.57 11.89
CA PRO A 66 11.58 17.66 10.92
C PRO A 66 10.13 17.94 10.52
N LEU A 67 9.27 16.91 10.50
CA LEU A 67 7.84 17.07 10.22
C LEU A 67 7.14 17.87 11.33
N ALA A 68 7.49 17.63 12.60
CA ALA A 68 6.94 18.39 13.71
C ALA A 68 7.35 19.86 13.66
N GLU A 69 8.63 20.15 13.37
CA GLU A 69 9.12 21.52 13.20
C GLU A 69 8.42 22.27 12.07
N GLN A 70 8.09 21.55 10.99
CA GLN A 70 7.32 22.11 9.88
C GLN A 70 5.89 22.43 10.31
N LEU A 71 5.21 21.48 10.96
CA LEU A 71 3.84 21.66 11.45
C LEU A 71 3.73 22.81 12.46
N ASP A 72 4.76 23.02 13.28
CA ASP A 72 4.80 24.14 14.23
C ASP A 72 4.79 25.50 13.55
N LYS A 73 5.28 25.57 12.31
CA LYS A 73 5.26 26.78 11.48
C LYS A 73 3.97 26.92 10.69
N VAL A 74 3.49 25.85 10.07
CA VAL A 74 2.39 25.90 9.09
C VAL A 74 1.02 25.60 9.68
N SER A 75 0.97 24.98 10.86
CA SER A 75 -0.26 24.51 11.51
C SER A 75 -0.18 24.64 13.03
N PRO A 76 -0.02 25.87 13.59
CA PRO A 76 0.01 26.06 15.04
C PRO A 76 -1.24 25.46 15.69
N GLY A 77 -1.06 24.71 16.78
CA GLY A 77 -2.18 24.03 17.45
C GLY A 77 -2.43 22.58 17.03
N TRP A 78 -1.60 22.00 16.14
CA TRP A 78 -1.79 20.62 15.68
C TRP A 78 -1.62 19.57 16.79
N ARG A 79 -0.81 19.86 17.83
CA ARG A 79 -0.58 18.91 18.95
C ARG A 79 -1.81 18.73 19.82
N GLU A 80 -2.61 19.79 19.95
CA GLU A 80 -3.88 19.84 20.67
C GLU A 80 -4.95 19.00 19.96
N VAL A 81 -4.82 18.82 18.64
CA VAL A 81 -5.71 17.97 17.84
C VAL A 81 -5.38 16.49 18.02
N VAL A 82 -4.09 16.13 17.96
CA VAL A 82 -3.70 14.71 18.02
C VAL A 82 -3.84 14.12 19.42
N LYS A 83 -3.85 14.93 20.49
CA LYS A 83 -4.11 14.55 21.91
C LYS A 83 -3.33 13.35 22.46
N VAL A 84 -2.33 12.85 21.73
CA VAL A 84 -1.48 11.74 22.17
C VAL A 84 -0.59 12.24 23.30
N PRO A 85 -0.31 11.44 24.35
CA PRO A 85 0.59 11.85 25.43
C PRO A 85 1.96 12.24 24.86
N ALA A 86 2.24 13.54 24.83
CA ALA A 86 3.52 14.08 24.37
C ALA A 86 4.70 13.42 25.10
N GLU A 87 4.48 13.02 26.36
CA GLU A 87 5.42 12.25 27.16
C GLU A 87 5.85 10.94 26.50
N PHE A 88 4.93 10.15 25.91
CA PHE A 88 5.32 8.91 25.24
C PHE A 88 6.09 9.20 23.96
N VAL A 89 5.61 10.14 23.15
CA VAL A 89 6.22 10.46 21.85
C VAL A 89 7.62 11.03 22.03
N ASP A 90 7.79 11.96 22.97
CA ASP A 90 9.03 12.68 23.21
C ASP A 90 10.03 11.95 24.13
N ALA A 91 9.63 10.89 24.84
CA ALA A 91 10.52 10.12 25.72
C ALA A 91 11.53 9.21 24.97
N ALA A 92 11.95 9.59 23.76
CA ALA A 92 12.91 8.81 23.00
C ALA A 92 14.23 8.68 23.82
N PRO A 93 14.75 7.45 24.05
CA PRO A 93 15.98 7.25 24.84
C PRO A 93 17.14 8.03 24.23
N ALA A 94 18.09 8.59 24.97
CA ALA A 94 19.21 9.44 24.46
C ALA A 94 20.20 8.71 23.51
N ILE A 95 20.91 9.45 22.63
CA ILE A 95 21.82 8.87 21.61
C ILE A 95 22.96 8.24 22.40
N PRO A 96 23.27 6.94 22.23
CA PRO A 96 24.38 6.33 22.91
C PRO A 96 25.62 7.12 22.50
N GLU A 97 26.44 7.51 23.47
CA GLU A 97 27.70 8.15 23.12
C GLU A 97 28.52 7.18 22.26
N PRO A 98 29.14 7.66 21.16
CA PRO A 98 30.03 6.83 20.36
C PRO A 98 31.12 6.25 21.26
N LYS A 99 31.32 4.93 21.19
CA LYS A 99 32.49 4.32 21.83
C LYS A 99 33.71 4.57 20.93
N GLU A 100 34.88 4.76 21.52
CA GLU A 100 36.11 5.05 20.77
C GLU A 100 36.39 3.89 19.78
N GLY A 101 36.31 4.18 18.47
CA GLY A 101 36.50 3.20 17.40
C GLY A 101 35.23 2.51 16.88
N ASP A 102 34.06 2.75 17.46
CA ASP A 102 32.79 2.17 17.03
C ASP A 102 31.68 3.25 17.03
N PRO A 103 31.24 3.75 15.85
CA PRO A 103 30.19 4.75 15.79
C PRO A 103 28.91 4.20 16.43
N ALA A 104 28.33 4.94 17.38
CA ALA A 104 27.08 4.54 18.02
C ALA A 104 26.00 4.32 16.96
N ASP A 105 25.50 3.08 16.84
CA ASP A 105 24.36 2.79 15.99
C ASP A 105 23.11 3.45 16.59
N PRO A 106 22.55 4.49 15.95
CA PRO A 106 21.38 5.18 16.48
C PRO A 106 20.15 4.26 16.59
N LYS A 107 20.16 3.09 15.92
CA LYS A 107 19.10 2.09 15.95
C LYS A 107 19.09 1.22 17.22
N SER A 108 20.19 1.21 17.99
CA SER A 108 20.39 0.33 19.16
C SER A 108 19.96 0.96 20.50
N ARG A 109 18.96 1.85 20.50
CA ARG A 109 18.58 2.70 21.65
C ARG A 109 17.39 2.23 22.48
N GLY A 110 16.73 1.14 22.11
CA GLY A 110 15.50 0.70 22.78
C GLY A 110 14.22 1.42 22.30
N GLU A 111 14.31 2.29 21.28
CA GLU A 111 13.16 3.06 20.78
C GLU A 111 12.10 2.15 20.15
N PHE A 112 12.53 1.10 19.45
CA PHE A 112 11.64 0.12 18.84
C PHE A 112 10.89 -0.67 19.91
N GLU A 113 11.59 -1.25 20.88
CA GLU A 113 11.02 -2.00 22.01
C GLU A 113 9.97 -1.17 22.75
N ARG A 114 10.26 0.12 22.96
CA ARG A 114 9.31 1.06 23.55
C ARG A 114 8.06 1.26 22.69
N ARG A 115 8.23 1.50 21.38
CA ARG A 115 7.11 1.71 20.44
C ARG A 115 6.26 0.45 20.28
N ARG A 116 6.84 -0.75 20.31
CA ARG A 116 6.12 -2.02 20.24
C ARG A 116 5.11 -2.17 21.37
N GLY A 117 5.45 -1.73 22.57
CA GLY A 117 4.55 -1.71 23.73
C GLY A 117 3.43 -0.66 23.68
N TRP A 118 3.43 0.26 22.71
CA TRP A 118 2.41 1.29 22.58
C TRP A 118 1.06 0.71 22.16
N ARG A 119 -0.03 1.34 22.61
CA ARG A 119 -1.40 0.98 22.26
C ARG A 119 -2.15 2.21 21.80
N ILE A 120 -2.90 2.08 20.72
CA ILE A 120 -3.65 3.18 20.13
C ILE A 120 -4.87 3.54 20.97
N ASP A 121 -5.10 4.84 21.14
CA ASP A 121 -6.32 5.33 21.77
C ASP A 121 -7.50 5.35 20.77
N PRO A 122 -8.75 5.24 21.26
CA PRO A 122 -9.93 5.21 20.39
C PRO A 122 -10.08 6.43 19.48
N ASP A 123 -9.68 7.63 19.93
CA ASP A 123 -9.82 8.86 19.14
C ASP A 123 -8.87 8.84 17.94
N THR A 124 -7.62 8.41 18.14
CA THR A 124 -6.63 8.25 17.06
C THR A 124 -7.07 7.18 16.06
N LEU A 125 -7.56 6.04 16.54
CA LEU A 125 -8.10 5.00 15.67
C LEU A 125 -9.31 5.51 14.86
N GLN A 126 -10.20 6.29 15.48
CA GLN A 126 -11.35 6.86 14.79
C GLN A 126 -10.96 7.89 13.74
N ARG A 127 -9.93 8.72 13.99
CA ARG A 127 -9.38 9.63 12.96
C ARG A 127 -8.86 8.84 11.75
N PHE A 128 -8.13 7.76 12.00
CA PHE A 128 -7.63 6.90 10.94
C PHE A 128 -8.75 6.22 10.15
N ARG A 129 -9.78 5.71 10.83
CA ARG A 129 -11.02 5.19 10.20
C ARG A 129 -11.67 6.21 9.27
N ASN A 130 -11.80 7.45 9.75
CA ASN A 130 -12.40 8.52 8.95
C ASN A 130 -11.56 8.84 7.71
N MET A 131 -10.22 8.82 7.81
CA MET A 131 -9.33 8.99 6.64
C MET A 131 -9.55 7.90 5.60
N ILE A 132 -9.58 6.64 6.03
CA ILE A 132 -9.77 5.50 5.12
C ILE A 132 -11.14 5.54 4.45
N ALA A 133 -12.18 5.96 5.16
CA ALA A 133 -13.55 6.05 4.64
C ALA A 133 -13.67 6.99 3.43
N GLU A 134 -12.90 8.08 3.37
CA GLU A 134 -12.93 9.05 2.26
C GLU A 134 -12.51 8.44 0.90
N TYR A 135 -11.77 7.31 0.91
CA TYR A 135 -11.40 6.61 -0.31
C TYR A 135 -12.54 5.78 -0.91
N GLN A 136 -13.61 5.49 -0.15
CA GLN A 136 -14.69 4.63 -0.60
C GLN A 136 -15.48 5.31 -1.74
N GLY A 137 -15.89 4.54 -2.75
CA GLY A 137 -16.56 5.06 -3.93
C GLY A 137 -15.62 5.21 -5.12
N THR A 138 -16.06 5.99 -6.11
CA THR A 138 -15.34 6.20 -7.38
C THR A 138 -14.69 7.56 -7.39
N HIS A 139 -13.36 7.60 -7.44
CA HIS A 139 -12.58 8.83 -7.39
C HIS A 139 -11.49 8.87 -8.45
N ASN A 140 -10.90 10.04 -8.65
CA ASN A 140 -9.73 10.23 -9.51
C ASN A 140 -8.44 10.04 -8.68
N PHE A 141 -7.77 8.91 -8.88
CA PHE A 141 -6.59 8.51 -8.12
C PHE A 141 -5.25 8.89 -8.78
N HIS A 142 -5.20 9.92 -9.63
CA HIS A 142 -3.97 10.31 -10.34
C HIS A 142 -2.76 10.57 -9.41
N ASN A 143 -2.95 11.21 -8.25
CA ASN A 143 -1.88 11.42 -7.25
C ASN A 143 -1.41 10.12 -6.56
N TYR A 144 -2.17 9.04 -6.68
CA TYR A 144 -1.93 7.77 -6.01
C TYR A 144 -1.19 6.77 -6.91
N THR A 145 -0.73 7.17 -8.07
CA THR A 145 0.09 6.35 -8.95
C THR A 145 1.28 7.16 -9.44
N VAL A 146 2.10 6.57 -10.30
CA VAL A 146 3.26 7.20 -10.93
C VAL A 146 2.92 7.50 -12.39
N GLY A 147 3.29 8.69 -12.86
CA GLY A 147 3.28 9.03 -14.29
C GLY A 147 1.92 9.02 -14.98
N LYS A 148 0.83 9.31 -14.24
CA LYS A 148 -0.52 9.43 -14.82
C LYS A 148 -1.08 10.85 -14.64
N PRO A 149 -1.51 11.52 -15.71
CA PRO A 149 -2.09 12.85 -15.61
C PRO A 149 -3.52 12.80 -15.07
N PHE A 150 -3.98 13.93 -14.49
CA PHE A 150 -5.33 14.08 -13.95
C PHE A 150 -6.44 13.72 -14.97
N LYS A 151 -6.22 14.01 -16.25
CA LYS A 151 -7.21 13.79 -17.32
C LYS A 151 -7.23 12.35 -17.88
N ASP A 152 -6.30 11.46 -17.48
CA ASP A 152 -6.29 10.09 -17.98
C ASP A 152 -7.58 9.36 -17.55
N ALA A 153 -8.32 8.77 -18.49
CA ALA A 153 -9.56 8.05 -18.15
C ALA A 153 -9.30 6.85 -17.21
N THR A 154 -8.09 6.31 -17.25
CA THR A 154 -7.64 5.18 -16.43
C THR A 154 -7.28 5.57 -15.00
N VAL A 155 -7.25 6.84 -14.59
CA VAL A 155 -7.00 7.17 -13.17
C VAL A 155 -8.24 7.07 -12.29
N LYS A 156 -9.42 6.89 -12.88
CA LYS A 156 -10.65 6.63 -12.12
C LYS A 156 -10.69 5.19 -11.63
N ARG A 157 -10.86 5.01 -10.32
CA ARG A 157 -10.92 3.70 -9.66
C ARG A 157 -12.07 3.65 -8.67
N TYR A 158 -12.61 2.46 -8.47
CA TYR A 158 -13.75 2.21 -7.60
C TYR A 158 -13.36 1.35 -6.42
N MET A 159 -13.36 1.95 -5.23
CA MET A 159 -13.21 1.26 -3.95
C MET A 159 -14.59 0.84 -3.47
N LYS A 160 -14.83 -0.48 -3.41
CA LYS A 160 -16.13 -1.08 -3.08
C LYS A 160 -16.41 -0.96 -1.59
N THR A 161 -15.54 -1.53 -0.78
CA THR A 161 -15.63 -1.52 0.68
C THR A 161 -14.23 -1.36 1.27
N LEU A 162 -14.15 -0.55 2.33
CA LEU A 162 -12.93 -0.30 3.08
C LEU A 162 -13.26 -0.50 4.55
N ASP A 163 -12.48 -1.31 5.25
CA ASP A 163 -12.74 -1.69 6.63
C ASP A 163 -11.45 -1.61 7.45
N VAL A 164 -11.48 -0.86 8.54
CA VAL A 164 -10.36 -0.75 9.49
C VAL A 164 -10.78 -1.48 10.75
N ARG A 165 -10.27 -2.70 10.91
CA ARG A 165 -10.59 -3.59 12.02
C ARG A 165 -10.09 -3.04 13.35
N ASP A 166 -10.66 -3.53 14.44
CA ASP A 166 -10.13 -3.25 15.77
C ASP A 166 -8.70 -3.77 15.90
N PRO A 167 -7.82 -3.08 16.63
CA PRO A 167 -6.44 -3.50 16.79
C PRO A 167 -6.33 -4.85 17.51
N ALA A 168 -5.35 -5.65 17.11
CA ALA A 168 -5.05 -6.94 17.73
C ALA A 168 -3.57 -7.02 18.12
N VAL A 169 -3.29 -7.60 19.28
CA VAL A 169 -1.92 -7.75 19.78
C VAL A 169 -1.35 -9.11 19.39
N TYR A 170 -0.20 -9.11 18.73
CA TYR A 170 0.56 -10.32 18.38
C TYR A 170 2.00 -10.16 18.89
N GLY A 171 2.37 -10.94 19.92
CA GLY A 171 3.61 -10.72 20.66
C GLY A 171 3.53 -9.46 21.52
N ASP A 172 4.47 -8.54 21.33
CA ASP A 172 4.51 -7.24 21.99
C ASP A 172 3.81 -6.13 21.18
N ILE A 173 3.66 -6.31 19.85
CA ILE A 173 3.14 -5.30 18.92
C ILE A 173 1.62 -5.38 18.80
N GLU A 174 0.98 -4.22 18.85
CA GLU A 174 -0.42 -4.04 18.44
C GLU A 174 -0.49 -3.70 16.95
N TRP A 175 -1.33 -4.42 16.21
CA TRP A 175 -1.49 -4.34 14.77
C TRP A 175 -2.87 -3.85 14.38
N ILE A 176 -2.93 -3.04 13.34
CA ILE A 176 -4.17 -2.59 12.69
C ILE A 176 -4.25 -3.27 11.33
N SER A 177 -5.39 -3.88 11.03
CA SER A 177 -5.71 -4.48 9.74
C SER A 177 -6.66 -3.58 8.96
N VAL A 178 -6.24 -3.15 7.77
CA VAL A 178 -7.06 -2.39 6.83
C VAL A 178 -7.39 -3.27 5.63
N ARG A 179 -8.65 -3.68 5.54
CA ARG A 179 -9.16 -4.48 4.43
C ARG A 179 -9.69 -3.58 3.32
N ILE A 180 -9.18 -3.76 2.11
CA ILE A 180 -9.40 -2.88 0.97
C ILE A 180 -9.97 -3.72 -0.18
N HIS A 181 -11.27 -3.59 -0.44
CA HIS A 181 -11.91 -4.23 -1.59
C HIS A 181 -12.10 -3.22 -2.70
N GLY A 182 -11.36 -3.38 -3.80
CA GLY A 182 -11.44 -2.51 -4.97
C GLY A 182 -11.70 -3.30 -6.25
N GLN A 183 -12.29 -2.64 -7.25
CA GLN A 183 -12.49 -3.23 -8.57
C GLN A 183 -11.16 -3.47 -9.30
N SER A 184 -10.28 -2.49 -9.29
CA SER A 184 -8.92 -2.57 -9.84
C SER A 184 -8.02 -1.57 -9.11
N PHE A 185 -6.72 -1.77 -9.23
CA PHE A 185 -5.71 -0.91 -8.60
C PHE A 185 -4.62 -0.54 -9.60
N MET A 186 -4.18 0.71 -9.55
CA MET A 186 -2.98 1.17 -10.26
C MET A 186 -1.72 0.83 -9.47
N LEU A 187 -0.58 0.88 -10.16
CA LEU A 187 0.73 0.78 -9.52
C LEU A 187 0.83 1.74 -8.32
N HIS A 188 1.27 1.22 -7.18
CA HIS A 188 1.45 1.95 -5.91
C HIS A 188 0.20 2.55 -5.27
N GLN A 189 -0.99 2.39 -5.86
CA GLN A 189 -2.23 3.03 -5.38
C GLN A 189 -2.49 2.79 -3.90
N ILE A 190 -2.49 1.53 -3.47
CA ILE A 190 -2.75 1.18 -2.07
C ILE A 190 -1.65 1.75 -1.16
N ARG A 191 -0.37 1.63 -1.54
CA ARG A 191 0.76 2.14 -0.76
C ARG A 191 0.67 3.65 -0.55
N LYS A 192 0.30 4.42 -1.59
CA LYS A 192 0.10 5.88 -1.51
C LYS A 192 -1.15 6.23 -0.69
N MET A 193 -2.26 5.49 -0.85
CA MET A 193 -3.48 5.66 -0.04
C MET A 193 -3.18 5.50 1.45
N MET A 194 -2.50 4.42 1.81
CA MET A 194 -2.13 4.13 3.20
C MET A 194 -1.17 5.19 3.74
N SER A 195 -0.18 5.60 2.96
CA SER A 195 0.79 6.60 3.41
C SER A 195 0.14 7.94 3.74
N LEU A 196 -0.77 8.43 2.89
CA LEU A 196 -1.45 9.70 3.15
C LEU A 196 -2.37 9.60 4.36
N ALA A 197 -3.15 8.52 4.49
CA ALA A 197 -4.03 8.31 5.64
C ALA A 197 -3.25 8.23 6.97
N ILE A 198 -2.12 7.53 6.97
CA ILE A 198 -1.21 7.45 8.13
C ILE A 198 -0.69 8.84 8.47
N LEU A 199 -0.08 9.54 7.51
CA LEU A 199 0.50 10.86 7.73
C LEU A 199 -0.55 11.87 8.21
N ALA A 200 -1.71 11.94 7.54
CA ALA A 200 -2.78 12.85 7.93
C ALA A 200 -3.31 12.57 9.35
N THR A 201 -3.36 11.29 9.77
CA THR A 201 -3.72 10.92 11.15
C THR A 201 -2.66 11.38 12.15
N ARG A 202 -1.37 11.15 11.84
CA ARG A 202 -0.23 11.54 12.69
C ARG A 202 -0.14 13.05 12.91
N THR A 203 -0.56 13.84 11.93
CA THR A 203 -0.46 15.30 11.97
C THR A 203 -1.74 16.01 12.38
N GLY A 204 -2.81 15.26 12.67
CA GLY A 204 -4.12 15.85 13.00
C GLY A 204 -4.78 16.58 11.82
N THR A 205 -4.36 16.27 10.60
CA THR A 205 -4.99 16.77 9.38
C THR A 205 -6.42 16.22 9.30
N PRO A 206 -7.43 17.00 8.87
CA PRO A 206 -8.81 16.54 8.79
C PRO A 206 -9.07 15.69 7.52
N PRO A 207 -10.06 14.77 7.52
CA PRO A 207 -10.33 13.84 6.42
C PRO A 207 -10.49 14.45 5.03
N LYS A 208 -10.99 15.70 4.96
CA LYS A 208 -11.17 16.44 3.71
C LYS A 208 -9.90 16.63 2.86
N ILE A 209 -8.70 16.40 3.43
CA ILE A 209 -7.47 16.35 2.65
C ILE A 209 -7.52 15.28 1.56
N ILE A 210 -8.17 14.14 1.84
CA ILE A 210 -8.28 13.02 0.89
C ILE A 210 -9.07 13.44 -0.36
N PRO A 211 -10.32 13.93 -0.26
CA PRO A 211 -11.04 14.49 -1.41
C PRO A 211 -10.26 15.56 -2.18
N ALA A 212 -9.53 16.44 -1.47
CA ALA A 212 -8.73 17.49 -2.12
C ALA A 212 -7.63 16.93 -3.04
N THR A 213 -7.10 15.74 -2.74
CA THR A 213 -6.12 15.06 -3.61
C THR A 213 -6.74 14.42 -4.86
N PHE A 214 -8.06 14.32 -4.96
CA PHE A 214 -8.76 13.85 -6.16
C PHE A 214 -9.06 14.98 -7.15
N GLU A 215 -8.87 16.24 -6.74
CA GLU A 215 -9.03 17.42 -7.60
C GLU A 215 -7.83 17.57 -8.57
N ASN A 216 -7.91 18.54 -9.48
CA ASN A 216 -6.82 18.84 -10.42
C ASN A 216 -5.65 19.58 -9.73
N LYS A 217 -5.01 18.92 -8.77
CA LYS A 217 -3.85 19.40 -8.01
C LYS A 217 -2.83 18.27 -7.94
N ARG A 218 -1.61 18.49 -8.41
CA ARG A 218 -0.53 17.49 -8.34
C ARG A 218 0.20 17.62 -7.02
N VAL A 219 0.14 16.58 -6.19
CA VAL A 219 0.82 16.53 -4.89
C VAL A 219 1.65 15.25 -4.76
N HIS A 220 2.81 15.38 -4.11
CA HIS A 220 3.64 14.24 -3.80
C HIS A 220 3.07 13.44 -2.63
N ILE A 221 2.55 12.25 -2.90
CA ILE A 221 2.17 11.28 -1.88
C ILE A 221 3.27 10.21 -1.77
N PRO A 222 3.93 10.07 -0.61
CA PRO A 222 4.96 9.05 -0.43
C PRO A 222 4.37 7.64 -0.49
N LYS A 223 5.21 6.65 -0.78
CA LYS A 223 4.82 5.23 -0.79
C LYS A 223 5.01 4.67 0.62
N ALA A 224 3.95 4.09 1.21
CA ALA A 224 4.12 3.28 2.41
C ALA A 224 4.95 2.02 2.10
N PRO A 225 5.62 1.38 3.07
CA PRO A 225 6.39 0.16 2.84
C PRO A 225 5.54 -0.96 2.20
N PRO A 226 6.11 -1.79 1.31
CA PRO A 226 5.34 -2.85 0.65
C PRO A 226 5.03 -4.01 1.59
N LEU A 227 5.79 -4.17 2.68
CA LEU A 227 5.79 -5.35 3.54
C LEU A 227 4.44 -5.62 4.24
N GLY A 228 3.67 -4.58 4.52
CA GLY A 228 2.33 -4.71 5.10
C GLY A 228 1.23 -5.04 4.08
N LEU A 229 1.49 -4.95 2.77
CA LEU A 229 0.48 -5.07 1.72
C LEU A 229 0.34 -6.51 1.22
N LEU A 230 -0.84 -7.09 1.42
CA LEU A 230 -1.16 -8.47 1.09
C LEU A 230 -2.36 -8.54 0.15
N LEU A 231 -2.22 -9.30 -0.94
CA LEU A 231 -3.39 -9.71 -1.72
C LEU A 231 -4.07 -10.86 -0.98
N GLU A 232 -5.25 -10.63 -0.39
CA GLU A 232 -6.02 -11.72 0.24
C GLU A 232 -6.59 -12.66 -0.82
N GLN A 233 -7.33 -12.11 -1.79
CA GLN A 233 -7.93 -12.91 -2.86
C GLN A 233 -8.43 -12.07 -4.05
N PRO A 234 -8.25 -12.56 -5.28
CA PRO A 234 -9.05 -12.13 -6.42
C PRO A 234 -10.48 -12.67 -6.33
N GLN A 235 -11.43 -11.91 -6.86
CA GLN A 235 -12.86 -12.24 -6.86
C GLN A 235 -13.31 -12.63 -8.27
N PHE A 236 -13.98 -13.78 -8.39
CA PHE A 236 -14.41 -14.37 -9.67
C PHE A 236 -15.93 -14.56 -9.75
N LYS A 237 -16.70 -13.67 -9.12
CA LYS A 237 -18.16 -13.78 -9.02
C LYS A 237 -18.81 -13.93 -10.41
N THR A 238 -18.48 -13.07 -11.37
CA THR A 238 -19.08 -13.11 -12.72
C THR A 238 -18.74 -14.42 -13.43
N TYR A 239 -17.51 -14.91 -13.25
CA TYR A 239 -17.10 -16.21 -13.79
C TYR A 239 -17.88 -17.37 -13.14
N ASN A 240 -17.99 -17.37 -11.80
CA ASN A 240 -18.69 -18.40 -11.04
C ASN A 240 -20.18 -18.43 -11.41
N ASP A 241 -20.84 -17.27 -11.51
CA ASP A 241 -22.24 -17.16 -11.94
C ASP A 241 -22.45 -17.74 -13.35
N LYS A 242 -21.50 -17.50 -14.27
CA LYS A 242 -21.53 -18.08 -15.63
C LYS A 242 -21.31 -19.59 -15.60
N ALA A 243 -20.37 -20.08 -14.79
CA ALA A 243 -20.05 -21.49 -14.67
C ALA A 243 -21.26 -22.30 -14.16
N GLN A 244 -22.01 -21.77 -13.18
CA GLN A 244 -23.21 -22.40 -12.63
C GLN A 244 -24.38 -22.48 -13.62
N LYS A 245 -24.51 -21.49 -14.51
CA LYS A 245 -25.64 -21.41 -15.47
C LYS A 245 -25.46 -22.28 -16.70
N LEU A 246 -24.24 -22.73 -17.00
CA LEU A 246 -23.99 -23.49 -18.22
C LEU A 246 -24.55 -24.91 -18.12
N PRO A 247 -25.21 -25.43 -19.18
CA PRO A 247 -25.68 -26.80 -19.20
C PRO A 247 -24.51 -27.75 -19.00
N ASN A 248 -24.70 -28.72 -18.11
CA ASN A 248 -23.64 -29.66 -17.77
C ASN A 248 -23.75 -31.00 -18.50
N HIS A 249 -24.72 -31.17 -19.41
CA HIS A 249 -24.88 -32.34 -20.31
C HIS A 249 -24.59 -33.71 -19.67
N GLY A 250 -25.00 -33.91 -18.40
CA GLY A 250 -24.78 -35.16 -17.66
C GLY A 250 -23.38 -35.36 -17.08
N ALA A 251 -22.50 -34.35 -17.14
CA ALA A 251 -21.20 -34.32 -16.48
C ALA A 251 -21.30 -33.78 -15.04
N GLU A 252 -20.25 -34.04 -14.26
CA GLU A 252 -20.04 -33.52 -12.90
C GLU A 252 -20.15 -31.98 -12.85
N PRO A 253 -20.83 -31.41 -11.83
CA PRO A 253 -20.96 -29.96 -11.63
C PRO A 253 -19.64 -29.22 -11.80
N ARG A 254 -19.67 -28.09 -12.51
CA ARG A 254 -18.47 -27.27 -12.67
C ARG A 254 -18.06 -26.70 -11.32
N GLU A 255 -16.82 -26.96 -10.93
CA GLU A 255 -16.26 -26.37 -9.72
C GLU A 255 -16.10 -24.85 -9.87
N LEU A 256 -16.32 -24.15 -8.76
CA LEU A 256 -16.24 -22.69 -8.68
C LEU A 256 -14.86 -22.29 -8.20
N VAL A 257 -14.39 -21.12 -8.63
CA VAL A 257 -13.18 -20.52 -8.07
C VAL A 257 -13.57 -19.85 -6.76
N ASP A 258 -13.33 -20.57 -5.66
CA ASP A 258 -13.64 -20.15 -4.30
C ASP A 258 -12.45 -20.41 -3.38
N PHE A 259 -12.00 -19.36 -2.69
CA PHE A 259 -10.85 -19.38 -1.79
C PHE A 259 -11.27 -19.55 -0.33
N SER A 260 -12.55 -19.41 0.01
CA SER A 260 -13.05 -19.49 1.40
C SER A 260 -12.68 -20.81 2.08
N LYS A 261 -12.63 -21.91 1.32
CA LYS A 261 -12.16 -23.23 1.79
C LYS A 261 -10.72 -23.25 2.32
N TYR A 262 -9.91 -22.23 2.03
CA TYR A 262 -8.53 -22.12 2.47
C TYR A 262 -8.31 -20.98 3.47
N GLU A 263 -9.37 -20.30 3.93
CA GLU A 263 -9.27 -19.10 4.76
C GLU A 263 -8.43 -19.34 6.04
N ASP A 264 -8.70 -20.43 6.75
CA ASP A 264 -7.98 -20.77 7.99
C ASP A 264 -6.49 -21.04 7.76
N VAL A 265 -6.15 -21.78 6.70
CA VAL A 265 -4.75 -22.13 6.39
C VAL A 265 -4.00 -20.91 5.84
N MET A 266 -4.65 -20.09 5.01
CA MET A 266 -4.10 -18.82 4.53
C MET A 266 -3.88 -17.85 5.70
N HIS A 267 -4.82 -17.77 6.65
CA HIS A 267 -4.67 -16.93 7.84
C HIS A 267 -3.48 -17.36 8.69
N LYS A 268 -3.33 -18.66 8.99
CA LYS A 268 -2.16 -19.18 9.73
C LYS A 268 -0.85 -18.90 9.01
N PHE A 269 -0.82 -19.11 7.70
CA PHE A 269 0.33 -18.82 6.86
C PHE A 269 0.69 -17.33 6.87
N LYS A 270 -0.32 -16.44 6.79
CA LYS A 270 -0.12 -14.99 6.95
C LYS A 270 0.52 -14.68 8.30
N VAL A 271 0.01 -15.28 9.37
CA VAL A 271 0.51 -15.00 10.72
C VAL A 271 1.99 -15.40 10.87
N GLU A 272 2.33 -16.61 10.45
CA GLU A 272 3.68 -17.18 10.54
C GLU A 272 4.68 -16.37 9.71
N TRP A 273 4.42 -16.18 8.41
CA TRP A 273 5.43 -15.65 7.51
C TRP A 273 5.49 -14.12 7.45
N ILE A 274 4.42 -13.43 7.83
CA ILE A 274 4.29 -12.00 7.58
C ILE A 274 4.53 -11.22 8.86
N TYR A 275 3.93 -11.58 9.99
CA TYR A 275 4.18 -10.87 11.26
C TYR A 275 5.58 -11.14 11.84
N GLU A 276 6.15 -12.33 11.62
CA GLU A 276 7.53 -12.61 12.03
C GLU A 276 8.53 -11.82 11.18
N ARG A 277 8.35 -11.79 9.85
CA ARG A 277 9.21 -11.01 8.94
C ARG A 277 9.04 -9.49 9.06
N LEU A 278 7.82 -9.00 9.30
CA LEU A 278 7.55 -7.60 9.59
C LEU A 278 8.35 -7.10 10.81
N ARG A 279 8.49 -7.94 11.85
CA ARG A 279 9.31 -7.62 13.03
C ARG A 279 10.81 -7.57 12.74
N GLU A 280 11.29 -8.40 11.81
CA GLU A 280 12.71 -8.48 11.45
C GLU A 280 13.16 -7.34 10.54
N LEU A 281 12.33 -6.93 9.57
CA LEU A 281 12.69 -5.97 8.51
C LEU A 281 12.48 -4.49 8.88
N GLU A 282 11.86 -4.19 10.02
CA GLU A 282 11.72 -2.83 10.57
C GLU A 282 13.09 -2.12 10.77
N LEU A 283 14.19 -2.87 10.79
CA LEU A 283 15.55 -2.39 11.07
C LEU A 283 16.25 -1.71 9.88
N GLU A 284 15.71 -1.77 8.66
CA GLU A 284 16.49 -1.46 7.45
C GLU A 284 16.12 -0.18 6.69
N GLN A 285 14.94 0.43 6.89
CA GLN A 285 14.48 1.52 6.00
C GLN A 285 14.27 2.86 6.73
N ASN A 286 15.07 3.85 6.35
CA ASN A 286 14.93 5.26 6.75
C ASN A 286 14.58 6.07 5.49
N THR A 287 13.36 6.61 5.39
CA THR A 287 12.95 7.44 4.24
C THR A 287 13.24 8.92 4.53
N GLY A 288 14.11 9.52 3.72
CA GLY A 288 14.61 10.89 3.88
C GLY A 288 13.55 12.00 3.73
N SER A 289 13.92 13.20 4.18
CA SER A 289 13.09 14.41 4.18
C SER A 289 12.63 14.82 2.77
N LYS A 290 11.33 14.68 2.49
CA LYS A 290 10.61 15.34 1.39
C LYS A 290 9.64 16.39 1.97
N ASP A 291 9.25 17.40 1.19
CA ASP A 291 8.34 18.49 1.59
C ASP A 291 6.88 17.97 1.70
N PHE A 292 6.29 18.05 2.90
CA PHE A 292 4.93 17.59 3.19
C PHE A 292 4.01 18.72 3.67
N THR A 293 4.19 19.95 3.19
CA THR A 293 3.45 21.15 3.64
C THR A 293 1.91 21.08 3.48
N TYR A 294 1.38 20.13 2.70
CA TYR A 294 -0.05 19.85 2.60
C TYR A 294 -0.65 19.13 3.83
N LEU A 295 0.18 18.61 4.75
CA LEU A 295 -0.28 18.06 6.02
C LEU A 295 -0.46 19.23 7.01
N ASN A 296 -1.71 19.60 7.29
CA ASN A 296 -2.07 20.68 8.22
C ASN A 296 -3.48 20.47 8.81
N THR A 297 -3.78 21.10 9.94
CA THR A 297 -5.08 20.99 10.63
C THR A 297 -6.24 21.57 9.83
N GLU A 298 -5.96 22.38 8.82
CA GLU A 298 -6.98 22.94 7.94
C GLU A 298 -7.36 22.01 6.80
N GLY A 299 -6.61 20.94 6.52
CA GLY A 299 -6.83 20.02 5.40
C GLY A 299 -6.84 20.69 4.04
N VAL A 300 -6.04 21.75 3.87
CA VAL A 300 -5.93 22.51 2.62
C VAL A 300 -4.55 22.24 2.02
N ILE A 301 -4.50 21.97 0.72
CA ILE A 301 -3.24 21.85 -0.02
C ILE A 301 -2.77 23.26 -0.38
N PRO A 302 -1.68 23.78 0.22
CA PRO A 302 -1.16 25.11 -0.11
C PRO A 302 -0.44 25.09 -1.47
N GLU A 303 -0.29 26.26 -2.10
CA GLU A 303 0.43 26.39 -3.38
C GLU A 303 1.87 25.90 -3.30
N THR A 304 2.52 26.06 -2.14
CA THR A 304 3.89 25.59 -1.89
C THR A 304 4.04 24.06 -1.95
N ALA A 305 2.95 23.33 -1.68
CA ALA A 305 2.92 21.87 -1.74
C ALA A 305 2.62 21.33 -3.15
N LEU A 306 2.25 22.22 -4.08
CA LEU A 306 1.99 21.84 -5.47
C LEU A 306 3.32 21.59 -6.18
N GLN A 307 3.45 20.43 -6.79
CA GLN A 307 4.58 20.16 -7.66
C GLN A 307 4.46 21.02 -8.92
N THR A 308 5.44 21.89 -9.18
CA THR A 308 5.56 22.57 -10.46
C THR A 308 6.04 21.57 -11.50
N LEU A 309 5.26 21.40 -12.57
CA LEU A 309 5.66 20.67 -13.76
C LEU A 309 6.75 21.46 -14.49
N THR A 310 7.99 21.45 -13.98
CA THR A 310 9.11 21.97 -14.75
C THR A 310 9.48 20.93 -15.80
N SER A 311 9.27 21.27 -17.05
CA SER A 311 9.76 20.55 -18.23
C SER A 311 11.30 20.54 -18.26
N LYS A 312 11.92 19.75 -17.37
CA LYS A 312 13.32 19.38 -17.52
C LYS A 312 13.41 18.43 -18.70
N LYS A 313 13.75 18.97 -19.87
CA LYS A 313 14.23 18.19 -21.02
C LYS A 313 15.38 17.31 -20.53
N TYR A 314 15.14 16.00 -20.39
CA TYR A 314 16.21 15.02 -20.33
C TYR A 314 16.85 14.99 -21.72
N ILE A 315 17.91 15.78 -21.92
CA ILE A 315 18.77 15.63 -23.10
C ILE A 315 19.74 14.50 -22.75
N LEU A 316 19.50 13.31 -23.31
CA LEU A 316 20.50 12.25 -23.31
C LEU A 316 21.74 12.75 -24.11
N PRO A 317 22.97 12.41 -23.71
CA PRO A 317 24.17 12.83 -24.44
C PRO A 317 24.16 12.24 -25.86
N GLY A 318 23.77 13.05 -26.85
CA GLY A 318 23.77 12.66 -28.27
C GLY A 318 22.55 13.10 -29.09
N ASP A 319 21.44 13.48 -28.45
CA ASP A 319 20.24 13.87 -29.20
C ASP A 319 20.28 15.33 -29.67
N LYS A 320 20.01 15.54 -30.96
CA LYS A 320 19.84 16.87 -31.54
C LYS A 320 18.49 17.45 -31.08
N PRO A 321 18.41 18.76 -30.77
CA PRO A 321 17.15 19.37 -30.37
C PRO A 321 16.12 19.30 -31.50
N ALA A 322 14.95 18.73 -31.21
CA ALA A 322 13.80 18.76 -32.10
C ALA A 322 13.23 20.19 -32.23
N PRO A 323 12.65 20.56 -33.38
CA PRO A 323 12.07 21.88 -33.61
C PRO A 323 10.89 22.18 -32.68
N ALA A 324 10.64 23.46 -32.43
CA ALA A 324 9.80 24.01 -31.35
C ALA A 324 8.27 23.81 -31.51
N ASP A 325 7.82 22.88 -32.34
CA ASP A 325 6.40 22.56 -32.57
C ASP A 325 6.03 21.21 -31.92
N GLY A 326 6.38 21.05 -30.63
CA GLY A 326 6.10 19.86 -29.85
C GLY A 326 4.69 19.86 -29.24
N ASP A 327 4.06 18.69 -29.21
CA ASP A 327 2.74 18.47 -28.59
C ASP A 327 2.84 18.69 -27.06
N VAL A 328 2.23 19.77 -26.57
CA VAL A 328 2.34 20.23 -25.19
C VAL A 328 1.86 19.16 -24.20
N ASP A 329 0.90 18.32 -24.60
CA ASP A 329 0.39 17.22 -23.78
C ASP A 329 1.42 16.10 -23.63
N ALA A 330 2.21 15.80 -24.67
CA ALA A 330 3.27 14.80 -24.62
C ALA A 330 4.47 15.27 -23.76
N ASP A 331 4.81 16.56 -23.85
CA ASP A 331 5.86 17.17 -23.02
C ASP A 331 5.46 17.22 -21.53
N MET A 332 4.17 17.41 -21.23
CA MET A 332 3.61 17.32 -19.88
C MET A 332 3.66 15.89 -19.34
N GLU A 333 3.26 14.90 -20.15
CA GLU A 333 3.28 13.47 -19.76
C GLU A 333 4.70 12.98 -19.48
N ALA A 334 5.68 13.40 -20.29
CA ALA A 334 7.09 13.10 -20.06
C ALA A 334 7.65 13.76 -18.78
N ALA A 335 7.28 15.02 -18.51
CA ALA A 335 7.69 15.72 -17.30
C ALA A 335 7.08 15.10 -16.03
N GLU A 336 5.81 14.66 -16.09
CA GLU A 336 5.16 13.94 -14.99
C GLU A 336 5.82 12.60 -14.69
N LYS A 337 6.26 11.87 -15.73
CA LYS A 337 6.92 10.57 -15.57
C LYS A 337 8.31 10.70 -14.90
N ALA A 338 9.04 11.78 -15.20
CA ALA A 338 10.37 12.04 -14.63
C ALA A 338 10.33 12.54 -13.17
N LEU A 339 9.22 13.13 -12.73
CA LEU A 339 9.07 13.63 -11.34
C LEU A 339 8.78 12.53 -10.31
N ASP A 340 8.23 11.41 -10.76
CA ASP A 340 7.78 10.31 -9.90
C ASP A 340 8.77 9.12 -9.86
N SER A 341 9.88 9.15 -10.60
CA SER A 341 10.86 8.06 -10.62
C SER A 341 11.69 8.03 -9.34
N ASP A 342 11.38 7.12 -8.41
CA ASP A 342 12.29 6.69 -7.34
C ASP A 342 13.03 5.40 -7.79
N ASP A 343 14.19 5.08 -7.20
CA ASP A 343 15.04 3.93 -7.57
C ASP A 343 14.31 2.56 -7.57
N GLU A 344 13.21 2.42 -6.80
CA GLU A 344 12.36 1.22 -6.80
C GLU A 344 11.66 0.96 -8.15
N ASP A 345 11.50 1.99 -8.97
CA ASP A 345 10.69 1.93 -10.19
C ASP A 345 11.50 1.48 -11.42
N ALA A 346 12.84 1.45 -11.30
CA ALA A 346 13.76 0.99 -12.36
C ALA A 346 13.56 -0.50 -12.71
N ALA A 347 13.16 -1.32 -11.73
CA ALA A 347 12.86 -2.75 -11.93
C ALA A 347 11.54 -2.99 -12.70
N LEU A 348 10.74 -1.95 -12.92
CA LEU A 348 9.47 -2.00 -13.64
C LEU A 348 9.59 -1.47 -15.08
N GLU A 349 10.79 -1.04 -15.50
CA GLU A 349 11.07 -0.62 -16.87
C GLU A 349 10.90 -1.80 -17.84
N GLY A 350 9.96 -1.66 -18.78
CA GLY A 350 9.69 -2.66 -19.82
C GLY A 350 8.36 -3.40 -19.68
N LEU A 351 7.64 -3.25 -18.56
CA LEU A 351 6.27 -3.75 -18.42
C LEU A 351 5.27 -2.86 -19.18
N SER A 352 4.31 -3.49 -19.85
CA SER A 352 3.24 -2.79 -20.57
C SER A 352 2.29 -2.04 -19.61
N LYS A 353 1.62 -1.00 -20.12
CA LYS A 353 0.59 -0.23 -19.39
C LYS A 353 -0.51 -1.14 -18.84
N GLU A 354 -0.79 -2.24 -19.53
CA GLU A 354 -1.68 -3.29 -19.05
C GLU A 354 -1.05 -4.01 -17.86
N GLU A 355 0.18 -4.53 -17.95
CA GLU A 355 0.86 -5.25 -16.86
C GLU A 355 1.01 -4.47 -15.54
N LEU A 356 1.06 -3.14 -15.59
CA LEU A 356 1.10 -2.27 -14.40
C LEU A 356 -0.29 -2.04 -13.76
N GLU A 357 -1.37 -2.40 -14.44
CA GLU A 357 -2.75 -2.24 -13.97
C GLU A 357 -3.34 -3.61 -13.55
N GLY A 358 -3.45 -3.79 -12.23
CA GLY A 358 -3.99 -4.96 -11.56
C GLY A 358 -5.49 -4.89 -11.43
#